data_AF-A0A650DE43-F1
#
_entry.id   AF-A0A650DE43-F1
#
_cell.length_a   1.000
_cell.length_b   1.000
_cell.length_c   1.000
_cell.angle_alpha   90.00
_cell.angle_beta   90.00
_cell.angle_gamma   90.00
#
_symmetry.space_group_name_H-M   'P 1'
#
loop_
_entity.id
_entity.type
_entity.pdbx_description
1 polymer ?
#
loop_
_entity_poly.entity_id
_entity_poly.type
_entity_poly.pdbx_seq_one_letter_code
_entity_poly.pdbx_strand_id
1 'polypeptide(L)'
;MFLKLKNNIKINIRYKMNFSPKILNSNIVLNKIKANRIYCKNFIFTILVFDLFNNEFNKNFKPLNYKIHIIKTRKHVGSILRAPYKNKIAQFSIGVNRYYLTLSFSIKTNLTPKINNSKELYNLIIKLLNSYNYFESTLVTQISRNIKIPILLNIF
;
A
#
# COMPACT_ATOMS: atom_id res chain seq x y z
N MET A 1 -27.14 -6.67 -24.14
CA MET A 1 -27.32 -5.34 -23.53
C MET A 1 -26.21 -5.13 -22.48
N PHE A 2 -25.16 -4.37 -22.81
CA PHE A 2 -24.06 -4.11 -21.86
C PHE A 2 -24.43 -2.92 -20.97
N LEU A 3 -24.67 -3.17 -19.68
CA LEU A 3 -24.78 -2.11 -18.67
C LEU A 3 -23.45 -1.36 -18.60
N LYS A 4 -23.42 -0.12 -19.07
CA LYS A 4 -22.24 0.75 -19.00
C LYS A 4 -22.04 1.18 -17.54
N LEU A 5 -21.16 0.47 -16.82
CA LEU A 5 -20.72 0.83 -15.46
C LEU A 5 -20.13 2.25 -15.47
N LYS A 6 -20.81 3.21 -14.85
CA LYS A 6 -20.43 4.64 -14.92
C LYS A 6 -19.49 5.08 -13.79
N ASN A 7 -19.52 4.42 -12.63
CA ASN A 7 -18.79 4.89 -11.46
C ASN A 7 -17.53 4.08 -11.18
N ASN A 8 -16.50 4.79 -10.72
CA ASN A 8 -15.21 4.21 -10.36
C ASN A 8 -14.87 4.56 -8.92
N ILE A 9 -14.76 3.54 -8.07
CA ILE A 9 -14.11 3.67 -6.77
C ILE A 9 -12.61 3.57 -6.99
N LYS A 10 -11.85 4.56 -6.54
CA LYS A 10 -10.38 4.54 -6.62
C LYS A 10 -9.79 4.26 -5.26
N ILE A 11 -8.92 3.25 -5.18
CA ILE A 11 -8.26 2.84 -3.95
C ILE A 11 -6.75 2.97 -4.15
N ASN A 12 -6.10 3.64 -3.21
CA ASN A 12 -4.65 3.78 -3.18
C ASN A 12 -4.14 3.49 -1.77
N ILE A 13 -3.18 2.58 -1.65
CA ILE A 13 -2.62 2.12 -0.38
C ILE A 13 -1.10 2.24 -0.45
N ARG A 14 -0.51 2.90 0.54
CA ARG A 14 0.93 3.05 0.67
C ARG A 14 1.45 2.24 1.85
N TYR A 15 2.45 1.40 1.59
CA TYR A 15 3.14 0.58 2.57
C TYR A 15 4.57 1.06 2.80
N LYS A 16 5.12 0.82 3.99
CA LYS A 16 6.54 0.91 4.32
C LYS A 16 7.15 -0.48 4.50
N MET A 17 8.38 -0.62 4.04
CA MET A 17 9.24 -1.77 4.24
C MET A 17 10.66 -1.27 4.56
N ASN A 18 11.33 -1.91 5.51
CA ASN A 18 12.71 -1.55 5.87
C ASN A 18 13.73 -2.30 5.01
N PHE A 19 13.45 -3.56 4.67
CA PHE A 19 14.31 -4.38 3.84
C PHE A 19 13.94 -4.29 2.36
N SER A 20 14.88 -4.66 1.49
CA SER A 20 14.64 -4.65 0.04
C SER A 20 13.58 -5.68 -0.35
N PRO A 21 12.68 -5.35 -1.30
CA PRO A 21 11.83 -6.35 -1.94
C PRO A 21 12.69 -7.32 -2.75
N LYS A 22 12.30 -8.60 -2.78
CA LYS A 22 12.95 -9.60 -3.63
C LYS A 22 12.10 -9.82 -4.87
N ILE A 23 12.67 -9.58 -6.04
CA ILE A 23 12.02 -9.82 -7.33
C ILE A 23 11.92 -11.34 -7.52
N LEU A 24 10.74 -11.82 -7.92
CA LEU A 24 10.44 -13.23 -8.19
C LEU A 24 10.91 -13.65 -9.60
N ASN A 25 12.11 -13.24 -10.02
CA ASN A 25 12.64 -13.73 -11.29
C ASN A 25 13.19 -15.15 -11.07
N SER A 26 12.52 -16.14 -11.66
CA SER A 26 12.87 -17.56 -11.60
C SER A 26 14.26 -17.87 -12.18
N ASN A 27 14.74 -17.04 -13.11
CA ASN A 27 15.94 -17.35 -13.90
C ASN A 27 17.24 -16.74 -13.35
N ILE A 28 17.16 -15.95 -12.28
CA ILE A 28 18.35 -15.33 -11.69
C ILE A 28 18.73 -16.13 -10.44
N VAL A 29 19.64 -17.10 -10.63
CA VAL A 29 20.34 -17.74 -9.53
C VAL A 29 20.99 -16.63 -8.71
N LEU A 30 20.56 -16.49 -7.45
CA LEU A 30 21.16 -15.52 -6.55
C LEU A 30 22.64 -15.82 -6.39
N ASN A 31 23.50 -14.84 -6.68
CA ASN A 31 24.92 -14.93 -6.30
C ASN A 31 25.01 -15.32 -4.82
N LYS A 32 25.86 -16.32 -4.49
CA LYS A 32 26.05 -16.84 -3.12
C LYS A 32 26.24 -15.74 -2.07
N ILE A 33 26.92 -14.64 -2.44
CA ILE A 33 27.16 -13.45 -1.59
C ILE A 33 25.86 -12.71 -1.19
N LYS A 34 24.82 -12.75 -2.03
CA LYS A 34 23.52 -12.10 -1.78
C LYS A 34 22.51 -13.05 -1.11
N ALA A 35 22.84 -14.33 -0.92
CA ALA A 35 21.94 -15.33 -0.35
C ALA A 35 21.57 -15.03 1.11
N ASN A 36 22.53 -14.55 1.90
CA ASN A 36 22.34 -14.24 3.33
C ASN A 36 21.67 -12.87 3.58
N ARG A 37 21.20 -12.18 2.54
CA ARG A 37 20.50 -10.89 2.71
C ARG A 37 19.07 -11.11 3.20
N ILE A 38 18.62 -10.25 4.11
CA ILE A 38 17.22 -10.20 4.54
C ILE A 38 16.40 -9.42 3.51
N TYR A 39 15.26 -9.99 3.10
CA TYR A 39 14.34 -9.39 2.12
C TYR A 39 12.91 -9.36 2.63
N CYS A 40 12.15 -8.35 2.23
CA CYS A 40 10.70 -8.38 2.30
C CYS A 40 10.17 -9.21 1.12
N LYS A 41 10.31 -10.54 1.18
CA LYS A 41 10.01 -11.44 0.04
C LYS A 41 8.51 -11.46 -0.33
N ASN A 42 7.63 -11.48 0.67
CA ASN A 42 6.22 -11.81 0.45
C ASN A 42 5.33 -10.61 0.16
N PHE A 43 5.86 -9.44 -0.22
CA PHE A 43 5.05 -8.25 -0.50
C PHE A 43 4.00 -8.43 -1.62
N ILE A 44 4.18 -9.47 -2.45
CA ILE A 44 3.29 -9.84 -3.54
C ILE A 44 1.88 -10.25 -3.07
N PHE A 45 1.67 -10.55 -1.77
CA PHE A 45 0.33 -10.81 -1.22
C PHE A 45 -0.66 -9.69 -1.58
N THR A 46 -0.16 -8.47 -1.74
CA THR A 46 -0.95 -7.28 -2.13
C THR A 46 -1.59 -7.38 -3.51
N ILE A 47 -1.05 -8.21 -4.41
CA ILE A 47 -1.68 -8.56 -5.69
C ILE A 47 -2.43 -9.89 -5.59
N LEU A 48 -1.83 -10.90 -4.95
CA LEU A 48 -2.37 -12.27 -4.93
C LEU A 48 -3.82 -12.34 -4.42
N VAL A 49 -4.20 -11.46 -3.49
CA VAL A 49 -5.58 -11.37 -3.00
C VAL A 49 -6.58 -11.15 -4.15
N PHE A 50 -6.25 -10.34 -5.16
CA PHE A 50 -7.16 -10.13 -6.30
C PHE A 50 -7.32 -11.37 -7.18
N ASP A 51 -6.26 -12.15 -7.33
CA ASP A 51 -6.30 -13.37 -8.15
C ASP A 51 -7.00 -14.52 -7.41
N LEU A 52 -6.75 -14.65 -6.09
CA LEU A 52 -7.40 -15.64 -5.24
C LEU A 52 -8.92 -15.45 -5.15
N PHE A 53 -9.37 -14.20 -4.98
CA PHE A 53 -10.79 -13.87 -4.86
C PHE A 53 -11.45 -13.54 -6.21
N ASN A 54 -10.77 -13.80 -7.34
CA ASN A 54 -11.25 -13.41 -8.68
C ASN A 54 -12.63 -14.00 -9.03
N ASN A 55 -12.91 -15.22 -8.54
CA ASN A 55 -14.17 -15.94 -8.75
C ASN A 55 -15.29 -15.45 -7.82
N GLU A 56 -14.96 -14.87 -6.66
CA GLU A 56 -15.94 -14.36 -5.69
C GLU A 56 -16.41 -12.94 -6.02
N PHE A 57 -15.66 -12.20 -6.84
CA PHE A 57 -16.05 -10.85 -7.23
C PHE A 57 -17.29 -10.85 -8.12
N ASN A 58 -18.32 -10.14 -7.67
CA ASN A 58 -19.47 -9.82 -8.51
C ASN A 58 -19.02 -9.03 -9.74
N LYS A 59 -19.57 -9.33 -10.92
CA LYS A 59 -19.32 -8.60 -12.18
C LYS A 59 -19.53 -7.08 -12.03
N ASN A 60 -20.44 -6.67 -11.16
CA ASN A 60 -20.75 -5.28 -10.86
C ASN A 60 -19.86 -4.63 -9.79
N PHE A 61 -18.99 -5.40 -9.13
CA PHE A 61 -18.08 -4.92 -8.08
C PHE A 61 -16.76 -5.68 -8.17
N LYS A 62 -16.06 -5.50 -9.30
CA LYS A 62 -14.80 -6.20 -9.59
C LYS A 62 -13.62 -5.21 -9.61
N PRO A 63 -12.51 -5.52 -8.92
CA PRO A 63 -11.29 -4.73 -9.02
C PRO A 63 -10.67 -4.85 -10.41
N LEU A 64 -10.14 -3.74 -10.91
CA LEU A 64 -9.56 -3.56 -12.23
C LEU A 64 -8.30 -2.72 -12.13
N ASN A 65 -7.34 -2.98 -13.02
CA ASN A 65 -6.11 -2.21 -13.21
C ASN A 65 -5.30 -2.06 -11.91
N TYR A 66 -5.09 -3.14 -11.17
CA TYR A 66 -4.20 -3.10 -10.02
C TYR A 66 -2.75 -2.87 -10.48
N LYS A 67 -2.08 -1.89 -9.89
CA LYS A 67 -0.70 -1.51 -10.18
C LYS A 67 0.09 -1.36 -8.89
N ILE A 68 1.30 -1.89 -8.89
CA ILE A 68 2.29 -1.68 -7.84
C ILE A 68 3.37 -0.73 -8.35
N HIS A 69 3.75 0.22 -7.50
CA HIS A 69 4.93 1.05 -7.70
C HIS A 69 5.81 1.03 -6.45
N ILE A 70 7.14 0.95 -6.62
CA ILE A 70 8.09 0.86 -5.51
C ILE A 70 9.05 2.05 -5.57
N ILE A 71 9.19 2.76 -4.46
CA ILE A 71 10.12 3.90 -4.32
C ILE A 71 11.06 3.63 -3.15
N LYS A 72 12.35 3.94 -3.33
CA LYS A 72 13.34 3.95 -2.25
C LYS A 72 13.57 5.38 -1.79
N THR A 73 13.64 5.57 -0.47
CA THR A 73 13.94 6.87 0.14
C THR A 73 14.95 6.70 1.26
N ARG A 74 15.76 7.75 1.48
CA ARG A 74 16.68 7.85 2.62
C ARG A 74 16.33 9.10 3.41
N LYS A 75 16.04 8.94 4.71
CA LYS A 75 15.97 10.06 5.65
C LYS A 75 17.34 10.24 6.30
N HIS A 76 17.91 11.43 6.18
CA HIS A 76 19.13 11.80 6.90
C HIS A 76 18.77 12.14 8.35
N VAL A 77 19.44 11.51 9.31
CA VAL A 77 19.25 11.81 10.73
C VAL A 77 20.24 12.88 11.19
N GLY A 78 21.51 12.72 10.82
CA GLY A 78 22.58 13.64 11.22
C GLY A 78 23.95 12.97 11.16
N SER A 79 25.00 13.80 11.25
CA SER A 79 26.33 13.34 11.65
C SER A 79 26.53 13.64 13.14
N ILE A 80 26.93 12.61 13.89
CA ILE A 80 27.07 12.68 15.35
C ILE A 80 28.54 12.48 15.69
N LEU A 81 29.06 13.30 16.62
CA LEU A 81 30.41 13.15 17.14
C LEU A 81 30.52 11.81 17.87
N ARG A 82 31.51 11.00 17.47
CA ARG A 82 31.81 9.72 18.10
C ARG A 82 32.58 9.89 19.40
N ALA A 83 33.42 10.91 19.46
CA ALA A 83 34.33 11.14 20.58
C ALA A 83 33.67 12.00 21.66
N PRO A 84 33.99 11.76 22.96
CA PRO A 84 33.39 12.51 24.06
C PRO A 84 33.78 14.00 24.07
N TYR A 85 34.99 14.38 23.61
CA TYR A 85 35.40 15.78 23.45
C TYR A 85 36.61 15.94 22.51
N LYS A 86 36.95 17.20 22.16
CA LYS A 86 38.15 17.67 21.39
C LYS A 86 38.38 17.12 19.96
N ASN A 87 37.53 16.23 19.45
CA ASN A 87 37.70 15.64 18.11
C ASN A 87 36.51 15.92 17.18
N LYS A 88 36.56 17.01 16.40
CA LYS A 88 35.53 17.38 15.40
C LYS A 88 35.49 16.45 14.18
N ILE A 89 36.62 15.83 13.85
CA ILE A 89 36.79 14.96 12.67
C ILE A 89 36.06 13.62 12.86
N ALA A 90 36.01 13.11 14.08
CA ALA A 90 35.40 11.82 14.38
C ALA A 90 33.87 11.92 14.44
N GLN A 91 33.23 11.90 13.28
CA GLN A 91 31.77 11.87 13.14
C GLN A 91 31.30 10.59 12.44
N PHE A 92 30.22 9.97 12.94
CA PHE A 92 29.50 8.94 12.21
C PHE A 92 28.18 9.49 11.67
N SER A 93 27.81 9.10 10.45
CA SER A 93 26.55 9.51 9.83
C SER A 93 25.48 8.45 10.05
N ILE A 94 24.29 8.89 10.47
CA ILE A 94 23.10 8.03 10.57
C ILE A 94 22.12 8.41 9.47
N GLY A 95 21.66 7.40 8.74
CA GLY A 95 20.54 7.52 7.81
C GLY A 95 19.61 6.33 7.92
N VAL A 96 18.31 6.57 7.69
CA VAL A 96 17.28 5.53 7.69
C VAL A 96 16.81 5.33 6.25
N ASN A 97 17.05 4.15 5.71
CA ASN A 97 16.55 3.75 4.39
C ASN A 97 15.18 3.09 4.53
N ARG A 98 14.23 3.48 3.68
CA ARG A 98 12.91 2.85 3.59
C ARG A 98 12.53 2.64 2.14
N TYR A 99 11.86 1.52 1.90
CA TYR A 99 11.14 1.24 0.67
C TYR A 99 9.66 1.51 0.89
N TYR A 100 9.03 2.16 -0.06
CA TYR A 100 7.59 2.40 -0.08
C TYR A 100 6.97 1.68 -1.25
N LEU A 101 5.91 0.93 -0.99
CA LEU A 101 5.10 0.29 -2.01
C LEU A 101 3.77 1.02 -2.10
N THR A 102 3.36 1.38 -3.31
CA THR A 102 2.08 2.01 -3.60
C THR A 102 1.25 1.03 -4.42
N LEU A 103 0.16 0.53 -3.84
CA LEU A 103 -0.84 -0.29 -4.52
C LEU A 103 -1.99 0.62 -4.95
N SER A 104 -2.30 0.64 -6.24
CA SER A 104 -3.41 1.41 -6.78
C SER A 104 -4.31 0.52 -7.60
N PHE A 105 -5.63 0.61 -7.39
CA PHE A 105 -6.61 -0.14 -8.17
C PHE A 105 -7.94 0.60 -8.20
N SER A 106 -8.79 0.20 -9.15
CA SER A 106 -10.13 0.77 -9.32
C SER A 106 -11.19 -0.32 -9.25
N ILE A 107 -12.34 -0.02 -8.67
CA ILE A 107 -13.51 -0.90 -8.73
C ILE A 107 -14.57 -0.19 -9.55
N LYS A 108 -14.96 -0.79 -10.67
CA LYS A 108 -16.12 -0.33 -11.44
C LYS A 108 -17.39 -0.79 -10.72
N THR A 109 -18.31 0.14 -10.51
CA THR A 109 -19.58 -0.15 -9.86
C THR A 109 -20.72 0.64 -10.48
N ASN A 110 -21.93 0.07 -10.41
CA ASN A 110 -23.18 0.77 -10.69
C ASN A 110 -23.75 1.43 -9.43
N LEU A 111 -23.22 1.12 -8.25
CA LEU A 111 -23.73 1.61 -6.98
C LEU A 111 -23.29 3.05 -6.75
N THR A 112 -24.26 3.91 -6.48
CA THR A 112 -24.07 5.24 -5.87
C THR A 112 -24.76 5.21 -4.50
N PRO A 113 -24.03 4.99 -3.39
CA PRO A 113 -24.63 5.10 -2.07
C PRO A 113 -25.25 6.49 -1.88
N LYS A 114 -26.52 6.51 -1.51
CA LYS A 114 -27.21 7.72 -1.06
C LYS A 114 -26.90 7.92 0.42
N ILE A 115 -26.46 9.12 0.77
CA ILE A 115 -26.14 9.49 2.14
C ILE A 115 -27.15 10.55 2.55
N ASN A 116 -28.01 10.17 3.49
CA ASN A 116 -29.05 11.03 4.06
C ASN A 116 -28.66 11.52 5.46
N ASN A 117 -27.72 10.85 6.13
CA ASN A 117 -27.33 11.19 7.50
C ASN A 117 -25.80 11.08 7.73
N SER A 118 -25.28 11.88 8.65
CA SER A 118 -23.88 11.86 9.08
C SER A 118 -23.45 10.49 9.62
N LYS A 119 -24.36 9.76 10.28
CA LYS A 119 -24.12 8.39 10.78
C LYS A 119 -23.87 7.38 9.65
N GLU A 120 -24.53 7.54 8.51
CA GLU A 120 -24.32 6.67 7.33
C GLU A 120 -22.94 6.91 6.73
N LEU A 121 -22.53 8.18 6.63
CA LEU A 121 -21.19 8.56 6.19
C LEU A 121 -20.10 8.02 7.13
N TYR A 122 -20.32 8.13 8.45
CA TYR A 122 -19.44 7.54 9.46
C TYR A 122 -19.30 6.03 9.28
N ASN A 123 -20.43 5.31 9.18
CA ASN A 123 -20.43 3.86 9.02
C ASN A 123 -19.73 3.41 7.74
N LEU A 124 -19.92 4.14 6.64
CA LEU A 124 -19.33 3.80 5.36
C LEU A 124 -17.82 4.04 5.35
N ILE A 125 -17.35 5.20 5.81
CA ILE A 125 -15.93 5.57 5.69
C ILE A 125 -15.09 4.97 6.82
N ILE A 126 -15.50 5.15 8.07
CA ILE A 126 -14.64 4.85 9.23
C ILE A 126 -14.55 3.35 9.49
N LYS A 127 -15.65 2.60 9.36
CA LYS A 127 -15.60 1.14 9.53
C LYS A 127 -14.78 0.47 8.42
N LEU A 128 -14.88 0.95 7.18
CA LEU A 128 -14.07 0.43 6.07
C LEU A 128 -12.58 0.77 6.24
N LEU A 129 -12.23 2.00 6.61
CA LEU A 129 -10.82 2.40 6.73
C LEU A 129 -10.11 1.75 7.92
N ASN A 130 -10.79 1.63 9.07
CA ASN A 130 -10.21 1.04 10.29
C ASN A 130 -9.97 -0.46 10.13
N SER A 131 -10.92 -1.19 9.54
CA SER A 131 -10.78 -2.64 9.31
C SER A 131 -9.73 -2.98 8.24
N TYR A 132 -9.34 -2.02 7.39
CA TYR A 132 -8.38 -2.28 6.32
C TYR A 132 -6.94 -2.59 6.80
N ASN A 133 -6.69 -2.52 8.12
CA ASN A 133 -5.44 -2.99 8.76
C ASN A 133 -5.20 -4.49 8.58
N TYR A 134 -6.24 -5.30 8.31
CA TYR A 134 -6.07 -6.71 8.00
C TYR A 134 -5.24 -6.97 6.74
N PHE A 135 -5.19 -6.00 5.81
CA PHE A 135 -4.46 -6.14 4.55
C PHE A 135 -2.98 -5.77 4.71
N GLU A 136 -2.32 -6.34 5.72
CA GLU A 136 -0.96 -5.98 6.14
C GLU A 136 -0.15 -7.23 6.50
N SER A 137 1.18 -7.13 6.50
CA SER A 137 2.05 -8.18 7.05
C SER A 137 3.13 -7.57 7.94
N THR A 138 3.82 -8.40 8.72
CA THR A 138 4.82 -7.96 9.70
C THR A 138 5.89 -7.00 9.15
N LEU A 139 6.38 -7.25 7.92
CA LEU A 139 7.43 -6.43 7.28
C LEU A 139 6.89 -5.43 6.26
N VAL A 140 5.62 -5.52 5.90
CA VAL A 140 4.95 -4.69 4.90
C VAL A 140 3.77 -4.03 5.57
N THR A 141 4.03 -2.86 6.14
CA THR A 141 3.08 -2.18 7.03
C THR A 141 2.48 -0.95 6.37
N GLN A 142 1.20 -0.65 6.60
CA GLN A 142 0.54 0.45 5.92
C GLN A 142 0.87 1.81 6.55
N ILE A 143 0.94 2.85 5.73
CA ILE A 143 1.14 4.24 6.17
C ILE A 143 -0.12 5.05 5.90
N SER A 144 -0.66 4.91 4.70
CA SER A 144 -1.84 5.66 4.30
C SER A 144 -2.71 4.84 3.35
N ARG A 145 -4.00 5.13 3.42
CA ARG A 145 -5.04 4.57 2.57
C ARG A 145 -5.89 5.72 2.08
N ASN A 146 -6.25 5.68 0.81
CA ASN A 146 -7.18 6.62 0.22
C ASN A 146 -8.21 5.83 -0.58
N ILE A 147 -9.48 6.04 -0.24
CA ILE A 147 -10.63 5.42 -0.89
C ILE A 147 -11.52 6.56 -1.36
N LYS A 148 -11.69 6.69 -2.68
CA LYS A 148 -12.59 7.68 -3.28
C LYS A 148 -13.83 6.95 -3.78
N ILE A 149 -14.99 7.20 -3.15
CA ILE A 149 -16.29 6.62 -3.50
C ILE A 149 -17.21 7.75 -3.97
N PRO A 150 -17.84 7.65 -5.14
CA PRO A 150 -18.87 8.59 -5.55
C PRO A 150 -20.14 8.35 -4.71
N ILE A 151 -20.66 9.41 -4.11
CA ILE A 151 -21.84 9.40 -3.24
C ILE A 151 -22.91 10.34 -3.81
N LEU A 152 -24.18 10.07 -3.50
CA LEU A 152 -25.27 11.02 -3.71
C LEU A 152 -25.66 11.60 -2.34
N LEU A 153 -25.52 12.91 -2.18
CA LEU A 153 -25.97 13.62 -0.99
C LEU A 153 -27.33 14.24 -1.28
N ASN A 154 -28.31 13.94 -0.45
CA ASN A 154 -29.60 14.61 -0.51
C ASN A 154 -29.52 15.85 0.37
N ILE A 155 -29.32 17.01 -0.24
CA ILE A 155 -29.30 18.31 0.44
C ILE A 155 -30.72 18.84 0.36
N PHE A 156 -31.54 18.52 1.38
CA PHE A 156 -32.85 19.11 1.61
C PHE A 156 -32.90 19.66 3.02
#